data_AF-A0A420QRH4-F1
#
_entry.id   AF-A0A420QRH4-F1
#
_cell.length_a   1.000
_cell.length_b   1.000
_cell.length_c   1.000
_cell.angle_alpha   90.00
_cell.angle_beta   90.00
_cell.angle_gamma   90.00
#
_symmetry.space_group_name_H-M   'P 1'
#
loop_
_entity.id
_entity.type
_entity.pdbx_description
1 polymer ?
#
loop_
_entity_poly.entity_id
_entity_poly.type
_entity_poly.pdbx_seq_one_letter_code
_entity_poly.pdbx_strand_id
1 'polypeptide(L)'
;MSILAAGYAELASAFPSAGGQYHIVYMTFPASTRHFAALFTGWMSILYTIGATASCSFFVAQSILNLVALWNETYVIQSWHVYLVHMCLCTIAFLATSRFPAAIGSIAVSVFWLSIIGLIASLATLLAVQEFKQPSKFVFTELKNVSGWIDGWAAMIGLASCRWAYCGIDAPSHLSEEVDNPSRNIPVAIGATIILEIITVFGWNIGLMYVIKDVQGLIASGAPPIMEVYNQALGSKTATTILAI
;
A
#
# COMPACT_ATOMS: atom_id res chain seq x y z
N MET A 1 1.22 5.09 13.67
CA MET A 1 0.37 5.77 12.65
C MET A 1 -0.96 6.22 13.23
N SER A 2 -1.69 5.37 13.97
CA SER A 2 -3.02 5.72 14.50
C SER A 2 -3.09 7.01 15.34
N ILE A 3 -2.07 7.30 16.17
CA ILE A 3 -2.01 8.55 16.95
C ILE A 3 -1.86 9.78 16.03
N LEU A 4 -0.99 9.70 15.02
CA LEU A 4 -0.80 10.78 14.06
C LEU A 4 -2.07 11.04 13.27
N ALA A 5 -2.76 9.97 12.88
CA ALA A 5 -3.99 10.05 12.12
C ALA A 5 -5.16 10.58 12.95
N ALA A 6 -5.24 10.26 14.25
CA ALA A 6 -6.20 10.86 15.17
C ALA A 6 -5.96 12.37 15.33
N GLY A 7 -4.71 12.79 15.56
CA GLY A 7 -4.37 14.21 15.62
C GLY A 7 -4.63 14.95 14.31
N TYR A 8 -4.34 14.30 13.17
CA TYR A 8 -4.67 14.86 11.86
C TYR A 8 -6.17 14.96 11.62
N ALA A 9 -6.96 13.96 12.04
CA ALA A 9 -8.41 13.98 11.96
C ALA A 9 -9.02 15.11 12.80
N GLU A 10 -8.47 15.39 13.99
CA GLU A 10 -8.88 16.54 14.82
C GLU A 10 -8.62 17.88 14.09
N LEU A 11 -7.44 18.04 13.51
CA LEU A 11 -7.10 19.24 12.74
C LEU A 11 -7.94 19.39 11.46
N ALA A 12 -8.21 18.29 10.76
CA ALA A 12 -9.07 18.26 9.58
C ALA A 12 -10.54 18.57 9.91
N SER A 13 -11.00 18.23 11.12
CA SER A 13 -12.31 18.63 11.64
C SER A 13 -12.40 20.14 11.85
N ALA A 14 -11.34 20.74 12.43
CA ALA A 14 -11.30 22.16 12.74
C ALA A 14 -11.12 23.05 11.50
N PHE A 15 -10.34 22.58 10.51
CA PHE A 15 -10.01 23.34 9.30
C PHE A 15 -10.29 22.53 8.01
N PRO A 16 -11.56 22.19 7.72
CA PRO A 16 -11.92 21.43 6.53
C PRO A 16 -11.71 22.28 5.28
N SER A 17 -10.66 21.97 4.51
CA SER A 17 -10.36 22.61 3.23
C SER A 17 -9.63 21.64 2.32
N ALA A 18 -9.87 21.75 1.00
CA ALA A 18 -9.22 20.89 0.01
C ALA A 18 -7.71 21.11 -0.03
N GLY A 19 -7.23 22.23 0.55
CA GLY A 19 -5.81 22.47 0.78
C GLY A 19 -5.16 21.58 1.84
N GLY A 20 -5.92 20.72 2.53
CA GLY A 20 -5.41 19.69 3.44
C GLY A 20 -4.33 20.19 4.41
N GLN A 21 -3.18 19.52 4.40
CA GLN A 21 -2.09 19.77 5.33
C GLN A 21 -1.50 21.18 5.27
N TYR A 22 -1.31 21.77 4.08
CA TYR A 22 -0.71 23.10 3.98
C TYR A 22 -1.65 24.19 4.50
N HIS A 23 -2.96 24.01 4.30
CA HIS A 23 -3.97 24.91 4.82
C HIS A 23 -4.05 24.85 6.35
N ILE A 24 -4.01 23.63 6.92
CA ILE A 24 -3.94 23.42 8.37
C ILE A 24 -2.70 24.12 8.96
N VAL A 25 -1.54 23.99 8.33
CA VAL A 25 -0.30 24.66 8.77
C VAL A 25 -0.45 26.18 8.71
N TYR A 26 -1.05 26.72 7.65
CA TYR A 26 -1.28 28.15 7.53
C TYR A 26 -2.19 28.71 8.65
N MET A 27 -3.21 27.96 9.04
CA MET A 27 -4.17 28.37 10.08
C MET A 27 -3.63 28.24 11.50
N THR A 28 -2.68 27.33 11.74
CA THR A 28 -2.16 27.01 13.08
C THR A 28 -0.86 27.73 13.42
N PHE A 29 -0.05 28.10 12.44
CA PHE A 29 1.25 28.74 12.67
C PHE A 29 1.15 30.26 12.96
N PRO A 30 2.11 30.84 13.70
CA PRO A 30 2.19 32.28 13.93
C PRO A 30 2.26 33.10 12.63
N ALA A 31 1.69 34.30 12.64
CA ALA A 31 1.59 35.17 11.46
C ALA A 31 2.94 35.47 10.78
N SER A 32 4.05 35.47 11.54
CA SER A 32 5.39 35.71 11.03
C SER A 32 5.96 34.56 10.18
N THR A 33 5.56 33.31 10.44
CA THR A 33 6.14 32.11 9.80
C THR A 33 5.14 31.30 8.97
N ARG A 34 3.83 31.53 9.14
CA ARG A 34 2.77 30.72 8.51
C ARG A 34 2.88 30.58 6.99
N HIS A 35 3.29 31.64 6.27
CA HIS A 35 3.39 31.60 4.81
C HIS A 35 4.53 30.67 4.35
N PHE A 36 5.69 30.78 4.99
CA PHE A 36 6.84 29.94 4.66
C PHE A 36 6.58 28.48 5.05
N ALA A 37 6.05 28.25 6.26
CA ALA A 37 5.72 26.91 6.73
C ALA A 37 4.68 26.23 5.82
N ALA A 38 3.60 26.92 5.46
CA ALA A 38 2.58 26.39 4.56
C ALA A 38 3.14 26.10 3.16
N LEU A 39 3.97 26.98 2.61
CA LEU A 39 4.63 26.76 1.32
C LEU A 39 5.52 25.51 1.36
N PHE A 40 6.32 25.37 2.41
CA PHE A 40 7.19 24.20 2.60
C PHE A 40 6.37 22.91 2.72
N THR A 41 5.31 22.90 3.53
CA THR A 41 4.40 21.76 3.65
C THR A 41 3.75 21.41 2.31
N GLY A 42 3.27 22.41 1.55
CA GLY A 42 2.68 22.19 0.23
C GLY A 42 3.65 21.53 -0.75
N TRP A 43 4.90 22.00 -0.81
CA TRP A 43 5.93 21.37 -1.64
C TRP A 43 6.24 19.93 -1.21
N MET A 44 6.33 19.68 0.09
CA MET A 44 6.54 18.32 0.61
C MET A 44 5.36 17.40 0.27
N SER A 45 4.11 17.89 0.31
CA SER A 45 2.93 17.13 -0.12
C SER A 45 2.99 16.80 -1.62
N ILE A 46 3.38 17.75 -2.48
CA ILE A 46 3.53 17.51 -3.93
C ILE A 46 4.60 16.44 -4.19
N LEU A 47 5.78 16.57 -3.57
CA LEU A 47 6.85 15.58 -3.71
C LEU A 47 6.43 14.20 -3.24
N TYR A 48 5.68 14.14 -2.13
CA TYR A 48 5.10 12.91 -1.62
C TYR A 48 4.13 12.29 -2.62
N THR A 49 3.19 13.05 -3.19
CA THR A 49 2.23 12.52 -4.17
C THR A 49 2.94 11.99 -5.42
N ILE A 50 3.93 12.71 -5.95
CA ILE A 50 4.71 12.26 -7.12
C ILE A 50 5.45 10.95 -6.80
N GLY A 51 6.15 10.91 -5.65
CA GLY A 51 6.87 9.72 -5.22
C GLY A 51 5.95 8.53 -4.96
N ALA A 52 4.78 8.78 -4.38
CA ALA A 52 3.79 7.75 -4.10
C ALA A 52 3.22 7.14 -5.38
N THR A 53 2.83 7.97 -6.34
CA THR A 53 2.34 7.50 -7.65
C THR A 53 3.42 6.71 -8.37
N ALA A 54 4.66 7.21 -8.41
CA ALA A 54 5.77 6.51 -9.06
C ALA A 54 6.04 5.14 -8.42
N SER A 55 6.02 5.06 -7.08
CA SER A 55 6.20 3.82 -6.32
C SER A 55 5.13 2.78 -6.66
N CYS A 56 3.85 3.16 -6.65
CA CYS A 56 2.75 2.24 -6.99
C CYS A 56 2.86 1.71 -8.42
N SER A 57 3.09 2.59 -9.40
CA SER A 57 3.23 2.20 -10.80
C SER A 57 4.46 1.31 -11.02
N PHE A 58 5.55 1.54 -10.29
CA PHE A 58 6.74 0.69 -10.33
C PHE A 58 6.47 -0.71 -9.75
N PHE A 59 5.78 -0.79 -8.61
CA PHE A 59 5.38 -2.07 -8.01
C PHE A 59 4.52 -2.90 -8.97
N VAL A 60 3.50 -2.29 -9.59
CA VAL A 60 2.64 -2.97 -10.57
C VAL A 60 3.44 -3.43 -11.80
N ALA A 61 4.35 -2.59 -12.32
CA ALA A 61 5.21 -2.96 -13.44
C ALA A 61 6.10 -4.18 -13.11
N GLN A 62 6.66 -4.22 -11.90
CA GLN A 62 7.41 -5.39 -11.43
C GLN A 62 6.51 -6.62 -11.33
N SER A 63 5.32 -6.52 -10.73
CA SER A 63 4.39 -7.65 -10.60
C SER A 63 4.01 -8.24 -11.96
N ILE A 64 3.72 -7.40 -12.96
CA ILE A 64 3.42 -7.84 -14.33
C ILE A 64 4.58 -8.64 -14.93
N LEU A 65 5.80 -8.14 -14.84
CA LEU A 65 6.98 -8.82 -15.41
C LEU A 65 7.32 -10.11 -14.67
N ASN A 66 7.08 -10.15 -13.37
CA ASN A 66 7.24 -11.35 -12.56
C ASN A 66 6.25 -12.45 -12.99
N LEU A 67 5.01 -12.10 -13.33
CA LEU A 67 4.07 -13.06 -13.91
C LEU A 67 4.54 -13.58 -15.27
N VAL A 68 5.10 -12.72 -16.12
CA VAL A 68 5.69 -13.16 -17.40
C VAL A 68 6.81 -14.16 -17.14
N ALA A 69 7.68 -13.92 -16.17
CA ALA A 69 8.75 -14.84 -15.79
C ALA A 69 8.21 -16.15 -15.17
N LEU A 70 7.08 -16.12 -14.45
CA LEU A 70 6.43 -17.32 -13.90
C LEU A 70 5.97 -18.28 -15.02
N TRP A 71 5.42 -17.72 -16.10
CA TRP A 71 4.95 -18.50 -17.26
C TRP A 71 6.05 -18.84 -18.25
N ASN A 72 7.08 -17.99 -18.37
CA ASN A 72 8.22 -18.21 -19.24
C ASN A 72 9.52 -18.24 -18.44
N GLU A 73 9.96 -19.44 -18.06
CA GLU A 73 11.14 -19.68 -17.23
C GLU A 73 12.46 -19.24 -17.89
N THR A 74 12.47 -19.02 -19.21
CA THR A 74 13.66 -18.52 -19.94
C THR A 74 13.77 -16.99 -19.93
N TYR A 75 12.73 -16.28 -19.48
CA TYR A 75 12.67 -14.83 -19.51
C TYR A 75 13.37 -14.22 -18.29
N VAL A 76 14.49 -13.54 -18.53
CA VAL A 76 15.21 -12.81 -17.49
C VAL A 76 14.75 -11.35 -17.46
N ILE A 77 14.21 -10.92 -16.33
CA ILE A 77 13.75 -9.53 -16.14
C ILE A 77 14.97 -8.60 -16.12
N GLN A 78 14.98 -7.63 -17.04
CA GLN A 78 15.99 -6.59 -17.11
C GLN A 78 15.40 -5.27 -16.59
N SER A 79 16.25 -4.40 -16.02
CA SER A 79 15.80 -3.12 -15.44
C SER A 79 15.07 -2.22 -16.45
N TRP A 80 15.48 -2.27 -17.72
CA TRP A 80 14.85 -1.48 -18.79
C TRP A 80 13.44 -2.00 -19.15
N HIS A 81 13.16 -3.30 -18.99
CA HIS A 81 11.79 -3.84 -19.15
C HIS A 81 10.84 -3.19 -18.13
N VAL A 82 11.27 -3.15 -16.85
CA VAL A 82 10.48 -2.57 -15.76
C VAL A 82 10.21 -1.09 -16.02
N TYR A 83 11.23 -0.36 -16.47
CA TYR A 83 11.10 1.06 -16.80
C TYR A 83 10.09 1.32 -17.93
N LEU A 84 10.13 0.56 -19.02
CA LEU A 84 9.19 0.73 -20.13
C LEU A 84 7.74 0.44 -19.73
N VAL A 85 7.51 -0.64 -18.97
CA VAL A 85 6.17 -0.99 -18.46
C VAL A 85 5.68 0.10 -17.50
N HIS A 86 6.55 0.57 -16.61
CA HIS A 86 6.25 1.68 -15.70
C HIS A 86 5.83 2.95 -16.47
N MET A 87 6.59 3.37 -17.49
CA MET A 87 6.27 4.53 -18.32
C MET A 87 4.94 4.36 -19.08
N CYS A 88 4.67 3.15 -19.57
CA CYS A 88 3.40 2.82 -20.21
C CYS A 88 2.22 2.97 -19.24
N LEU A 89 2.31 2.39 -18.04
CA LEU A 89 1.28 2.49 -17.00
C LEU A 89 1.03 3.95 -16.59
N CYS A 90 2.08 4.73 -16.39
CA CYS A 90 1.96 6.16 -16.08
C CYS A 90 1.25 6.94 -17.20
N THR A 91 1.55 6.62 -18.46
CA THR A 91 0.89 7.24 -19.63
C THR A 91 -0.58 6.88 -19.69
N ILE A 92 -0.93 5.61 -19.47
CA ILE A 92 -2.33 5.15 -19.43
C ILE A 92 -3.09 5.84 -18.29
N ALA A 93 -2.50 5.90 -17.08
CA ALA A 93 -3.10 6.56 -15.93
C ALA A 93 -3.31 8.06 -16.17
N PHE A 94 -2.34 8.74 -16.79
CA PHE A 94 -2.46 10.14 -17.18
C PHE A 94 -3.59 10.38 -18.19
N LEU A 95 -3.67 9.55 -19.24
CA LEU A 95 -4.73 9.66 -20.25
C LEU A 95 -6.12 9.38 -19.64
N ALA A 96 -6.23 8.36 -18.79
CA ALA A 96 -7.48 7.99 -18.14
C ALA A 96 -7.98 9.11 -17.22
N THR A 97 -7.10 9.67 -16.38
CA THR A 97 -7.46 10.74 -15.43
C THR A 97 -7.74 12.06 -16.15
N SER A 98 -6.99 12.39 -17.20
CA SER A 98 -7.22 13.60 -18.00
C SER A 98 -8.52 13.54 -18.80
N ARG A 99 -8.87 12.37 -19.35
CA ARG A 99 -10.00 12.25 -20.30
C ARG A 99 -11.34 11.90 -19.64
N PHE A 100 -11.33 11.21 -18.50
CA PHE A 100 -12.52 10.69 -17.82
C PHE A 100 -12.55 10.97 -16.32
N PRO A 101 -12.42 12.23 -15.87
CA PRO A 101 -12.39 12.56 -14.44
C PRO A 101 -13.66 12.11 -13.68
N ALA A 102 -14.83 12.19 -14.32
CA ALA A 102 -16.09 11.77 -13.73
C ALA A 102 -16.18 10.25 -13.45
N ALA A 103 -15.38 9.43 -14.13
CA ALA A 103 -15.37 7.99 -13.93
C ALA A 103 -14.47 7.55 -12.75
N ILE A 104 -13.56 8.41 -12.30
CA ILE A 104 -12.54 8.08 -11.28
C ILE A 104 -13.22 7.64 -9.98
N GLY A 105 -14.24 8.35 -9.52
CA GLY A 105 -14.96 8.01 -8.29
C GLY A 105 -15.59 6.61 -8.35
N SER A 106 -16.27 6.29 -9.45
CA SER A 106 -16.88 4.96 -9.63
C SER A 106 -15.83 3.86 -9.74
N ILE A 107 -14.74 4.09 -10.47
CA ILE A 107 -13.62 3.14 -10.59
C ILE A 107 -13.00 2.87 -9.22
N ALA A 108 -12.78 3.91 -8.42
CA ALA A 108 -12.21 3.77 -7.08
C ALA A 108 -13.07 2.89 -6.17
N VAL A 109 -14.39 3.06 -6.19
CA VAL A 109 -15.33 2.20 -5.43
C VAL A 109 -15.31 0.76 -5.94
N SER A 110 -15.28 0.55 -7.25
CA SER A 110 -15.17 -0.80 -7.83
C SER A 110 -13.87 -1.49 -7.42
N VAL A 111 -12.74 -0.79 -7.49
CA VAL A 111 -11.42 -1.30 -7.09
C VAL A 111 -11.41 -1.60 -5.58
N PHE A 112 -12.02 -0.76 -4.75
CA PHE A 112 -12.14 -1.01 -3.32
C PHE A 112 -12.85 -2.35 -3.02
N TRP A 113 -14.03 -2.58 -3.62
CA TRP A 113 -14.75 -3.84 -3.44
C TRP A 113 -14.00 -5.04 -4.01
N LEU A 114 -13.37 -4.88 -5.18
CA LEU A 114 -12.53 -5.92 -5.77
C LEU A 114 -11.39 -6.32 -4.82
N SER A 115 -10.72 -5.34 -4.19
CA SER A 115 -9.65 -5.58 -3.23
C SER A 115 -10.13 -6.32 -1.98
N ILE A 116 -11.29 -5.97 -1.43
CA ILE A 116 -11.86 -6.67 -0.26
C ILE A 116 -12.22 -8.12 -0.63
N ILE A 117 -12.86 -8.33 -1.79
CA ILE A 117 -13.21 -9.68 -2.26
C ILE A 117 -11.94 -10.49 -2.55
N GLY A 118 -10.94 -9.91 -3.21
CA GLY A 118 -9.65 -10.53 -3.50
C GLY A 118 -8.89 -10.90 -2.23
N LEU A 119 -8.91 -10.04 -1.21
CA LEU A 119 -8.33 -10.33 0.10
C LEU A 119 -8.99 -11.54 0.76
N ILE A 120 -10.33 -11.57 0.81
CA ILE A 120 -11.07 -12.69 1.42
C ILE A 120 -10.85 -13.98 0.63
N ALA A 121 -10.95 -13.92 -0.69
CA ALA A 121 -10.75 -15.06 -1.58
C ALA A 121 -9.31 -15.60 -1.49
N SER A 122 -8.31 -14.73 -1.44
CA SER A 122 -6.91 -15.14 -1.31
C SER A 122 -6.64 -15.82 0.03
N LEU A 123 -7.07 -15.22 1.15
CA LEU A 123 -6.91 -15.83 2.47
C LEU A 123 -7.63 -17.16 2.60
N ALA A 124 -8.88 -17.24 2.15
CA ALA A 124 -9.66 -18.48 2.16
C ALA A 124 -8.96 -19.56 1.33
N THR A 125 -8.50 -19.23 0.11
CA THR A 125 -7.84 -20.19 -0.77
C THR A 125 -6.51 -20.66 -0.19
N LEU A 126 -5.65 -19.74 0.25
CA LEU A 126 -4.34 -20.07 0.82
C LEU A 126 -4.49 -20.97 2.05
N LEU A 127 -5.40 -20.64 2.96
CA LEU A 127 -5.60 -21.42 4.20
C LEU A 127 -6.33 -22.75 4.00
N ALA A 128 -7.08 -22.90 2.91
CA ALA A 128 -7.78 -24.14 2.57
C ALA A 128 -6.90 -25.11 1.77
N VAL A 129 -6.11 -24.60 0.82
CA VAL A 129 -5.25 -25.43 -0.05
C VAL A 129 -4.00 -25.89 0.69
N GLN A 130 -3.51 -25.11 1.66
CA GLN A 130 -2.30 -25.47 2.40
C GLN A 130 -2.60 -26.33 3.60
N GLU A 131 -2.25 -27.61 3.46
CA GLU A 131 -2.34 -28.62 4.52
C GLU A 131 -1.29 -28.38 5.62
N PHE A 132 -0.09 -27.94 5.24
CA PHE A 132 0.95 -27.60 6.20
C PHE A 132 0.81 -26.14 6.64
N LYS A 133 0.66 -25.94 7.95
CA LYS A 133 0.61 -24.61 8.57
C LYS A 133 1.76 -24.47 9.55
N GLN A 134 2.48 -23.35 9.45
CA GLN A 134 3.58 -23.05 10.37
C GLN A 134 3.07 -23.01 11.82
N PRO A 135 3.88 -23.44 12.80
CA PRO A 135 3.47 -23.39 14.20
C PRO A 135 3.32 -21.94 14.67
N SER A 136 2.38 -21.65 15.55
CA SER A 136 2.14 -20.28 16.05
C SER A 136 3.39 -19.65 16.70
N LYS A 137 4.30 -20.47 17.23
CA LYS A 137 5.61 -20.00 17.74
C LYS A 137 6.47 -19.37 16.65
N PHE A 138 6.45 -19.92 15.43
CA PHE A 138 7.14 -19.33 14.29
C PHE A 138 6.53 -17.99 13.93
N VAL A 139 5.19 -17.91 13.86
CA VAL A 139 4.46 -16.70 13.45
C VAL A 139 4.62 -15.53 14.42
N PHE A 140 4.59 -15.78 15.73
CA PHE A 140 4.54 -14.71 16.74
C PHE A 140 5.85 -14.48 17.48
N THR A 141 6.80 -15.43 17.45
CA THR A 141 7.95 -15.40 18.37
C THR A 141 9.30 -15.51 17.67
N GLU A 142 9.35 -16.08 16.46
CA GLU A 142 10.62 -16.31 15.77
C GLU A 142 10.99 -15.12 14.88
N LEU A 143 12.10 -14.46 15.20
CA LEU A 143 12.68 -13.41 14.36
C LEU A 143 13.79 -14.01 13.49
N LYS A 144 13.57 -14.08 12.17
CA LYS A 144 14.61 -14.46 11.21
C LYS A 144 15.28 -13.21 10.65
N ASN A 145 16.49 -12.94 11.12
CA ASN A 145 17.27 -11.81 10.66
C ASN A 145 18.24 -12.22 9.55
N VAL A 146 18.04 -11.64 8.37
CA VAL A 146 18.90 -11.82 7.19
C VAL A 146 19.57 -10.53 6.73
N SER A 147 19.39 -9.45 7.50
CA SER A 147 19.82 -8.10 7.12
C SER A 147 21.31 -7.83 7.37
N GLY A 148 21.97 -8.67 8.17
CA GLY A 148 23.34 -8.45 8.65
C GLY A 148 23.46 -7.44 9.80
N TRP A 149 22.38 -6.80 10.22
CA TRP A 149 22.32 -5.92 11.39
C TRP A 149 22.00 -6.70 12.66
N ILE A 150 22.18 -6.10 13.84
CA ILE A 150 21.65 -6.70 15.09
C ILE A 150 20.11 -6.76 15.01
N ASP A 151 19.52 -7.76 15.65
CA ASP A 151 18.09 -8.07 15.57
C ASP A 151 17.17 -6.87 15.83
N GLY A 152 17.52 -6.01 16.80
CA GLY A 152 16.76 -4.80 17.07
C GLY A 152 16.73 -3.81 15.89
N TRP A 153 17.88 -3.58 15.24
CA TRP A 153 17.94 -2.71 14.07
C TRP A 153 17.27 -3.34 12.84
N ALA A 154 17.42 -4.65 12.66
CA ALA A 154 16.74 -5.40 11.61
C ALA A 154 15.20 -5.28 11.73
N ALA A 155 14.68 -5.42 12.96
CA ALA A 155 13.25 -5.24 13.24
C ALA A 155 12.78 -3.80 12.93
N MET A 156 13.57 -2.79 13.30
CA MET A 156 13.24 -1.38 13.01
C MET A 156 13.23 -1.07 11.51
N ILE A 157 14.14 -1.65 10.73
CA ILE A 157 14.17 -1.52 9.25
C ILE A 157 12.93 -2.18 8.62
N GLY A 158 12.55 -3.37 9.11
CA GLY A 158 11.32 -4.05 8.69
C GLY A 158 10.07 -3.20 8.97
N LEU A 159 9.95 -2.69 10.21
CA LEU A 159 8.84 -1.82 10.61
C LEU A 159 8.78 -0.52 9.79
N ALA A 160 9.93 0.08 9.48
CA ALA A 160 10.00 1.29 8.66
C ALA A 160 9.47 1.04 7.24
N SER A 161 9.75 -0.14 6.68
CA SER A 161 9.26 -0.56 5.36
C SER A 161 7.75 -0.80 5.38
N CYS A 162 7.22 -1.41 6.45
CA CYS A 162 5.78 -1.62 6.63
C CYS A 162 4.98 -0.32 6.76
N ARG A 163 5.61 0.80 7.13
CA ARG A 163 4.94 2.11 7.20
C ARG A 163 4.30 2.52 5.88
N TRP A 164 4.88 2.11 4.74
CA TRP A 164 4.32 2.38 3.42
C TRP A 164 2.88 1.87 3.25
N ALA A 165 2.52 0.77 3.91
CA ALA A 165 1.18 0.20 3.85
C ALA A 165 0.09 1.09 4.49
N TYR A 166 0.48 2.07 5.32
CA TYR A 166 -0.41 3.02 6.01
C TYR A 166 -0.34 4.43 5.38
N CYS A 167 0.01 4.50 4.10
CA CYS A 167 0.13 5.72 3.32
C CYS A 167 -1.26 6.19 2.83
N GLY A 168 -1.46 7.49 2.64
CA GLY A 168 -2.70 8.04 2.05
C GLY A 168 -3.83 8.39 3.03
N ILE A 169 -3.55 8.41 4.34
CA ILE A 169 -4.49 8.80 5.38
C ILE A 169 -5.02 10.23 5.18
N ASP A 170 -4.26 11.11 4.52
CA ASP A 170 -4.63 12.49 4.22
C ASP A 170 -5.54 12.64 2.99
N ALA A 171 -5.74 11.57 2.20
CA ALA A 171 -6.55 11.60 0.98
C ALA A 171 -7.96 12.19 1.17
N PRO A 172 -8.72 11.86 2.24
CA PRO A 172 -10.07 12.40 2.43
C PRO A 172 -10.09 13.93 2.62
N SER A 173 -9.00 14.54 3.10
CA SER A 173 -8.94 15.99 3.31
C SER A 173 -8.91 16.77 2.00
N HIS A 174 -8.30 16.22 0.96
CA HIS A 174 -8.22 16.86 -0.36
C HIS A 174 -9.57 16.89 -1.09
N LEU A 175 -10.55 16.12 -0.62
CA LEU A 175 -11.92 16.08 -1.14
C LEU A 175 -12.92 16.86 -0.27
N SER A 176 -12.43 17.70 0.66
CA SER A 176 -13.33 18.33 1.64
C SER A 176 -14.41 19.23 1.03
N GLU A 177 -14.14 19.79 -0.16
CA GLU A 177 -15.08 20.68 -0.85
C GLU A 177 -16.18 19.91 -1.59
N GLU A 178 -15.99 18.61 -1.81
CA GLU A 178 -16.93 17.73 -2.51
C GLU A 178 -17.77 16.85 -1.56
N VAL A 179 -17.49 16.94 -0.25
CA VAL A 179 -18.10 16.10 0.79
C VAL A 179 -19.09 16.92 1.62
N ASP A 180 -20.31 16.39 1.79
CA ASP A 180 -21.28 16.97 2.71
C ASP A 180 -20.74 16.94 4.15
N ASN A 181 -20.90 18.04 4.89
CA ASN A 181 -20.45 18.17 6.29
C ASN A 181 -18.99 17.71 6.52
N PRO A 182 -18.00 18.37 5.87
CA PRO A 182 -16.62 17.89 5.84
C PRO A 182 -15.96 17.83 7.23
N SER A 183 -16.31 18.74 8.14
CA SER A 183 -15.82 18.75 9.53
C SER A 183 -16.15 17.48 10.31
N ARG A 184 -17.21 16.75 9.93
CA ARG A 184 -17.58 15.48 10.57
C ARG A 184 -17.20 14.28 9.71
N ASN A 185 -17.45 14.34 8.41
CA ASN A 185 -17.31 13.18 7.53
C ASN A 185 -15.84 12.86 7.21
N ILE A 186 -14.96 13.87 7.13
CA ILE A 186 -13.52 13.64 6.89
C ILE A 186 -12.84 12.94 8.07
N PRO A 187 -13.00 13.39 9.33
CA PRO A 187 -12.43 12.69 10.48
C PRO A 187 -12.96 11.25 10.62
N VAL A 188 -14.25 11.03 10.35
CA VAL A 188 -14.86 9.70 10.37
C VAL A 188 -14.26 8.81 9.28
N ALA A 189 -14.10 9.33 8.06
CA ALA A 189 -13.46 8.60 6.97
C ALA A 189 -12.02 8.23 7.31
N ILE A 190 -11.23 9.16 7.86
CA ILE A 190 -9.85 8.91 8.31
C ILE A 190 -9.83 7.80 9.37
N GLY A 191 -10.70 7.88 10.38
CA GLY A 191 -10.83 6.87 11.44
C GLY A 191 -11.18 5.49 10.90
N ALA A 192 -12.16 5.42 9.99
CA ALA A 192 -12.60 4.17 9.36
C ALA A 192 -11.47 3.53 8.53
N THR A 193 -10.72 4.31 7.76
CA THR A 193 -9.58 3.84 6.97
C THR A 193 -8.54 3.17 7.85
N ILE A 194 -8.14 3.80 8.97
CA ILE A 194 -7.13 3.22 9.88
C ILE A 194 -7.60 1.88 10.46
N ILE A 195 -8.86 1.79 10.87
CA ILE A 195 -9.42 0.56 11.45
C ILE A 195 -9.41 -0.55 10.40
N LEU A 196 -9.87 -0.25 9.18
CA LEU A 196 -9.86 -1.19 8.07
C LEU A 196 -8.44 -1.63 7.72
N GLU A 197 -7.47 -0.72 7.65
CA GLU A 197 -6.05 -1.03 7.41
C GLU A 197 -5.49 -1.95 8.50
N ILE A 198 -5.74 -1.67 9.78
CA ILE A 198 -5.27 -2.54 10.87
C ILE A 198 -5.84 -3.95 10.72
N ILE A 199 -7.14 -4.09 10.49
CA ILE A 199 -7.78 -5.42 10.40
C ILE A 199 -7.28 -6.18 9.17
N THR A 200 -7.27 -5.52 8.01
CA THR A 200 -6.91 -6.16 6.73
C THR A 200 -5.43 -6.50 6.66
N VAL A 201 -4.54 -5.55 6.95
CA VAL A 201 -3.09 -5.76 6.87
C VAL A 201 -2.63 -6.78 7.92
N PHE A 202 -3.13 -6.69 9.16
CA PHE A 202 -2.75 -7.63 10.22
C PHE A 202 -3.27 -9.04 9.94
N GLY A 203 -4.56 -9.17 9.58
CA GLY A 203 -5.16 -10.46 9.25
C GLY A 203 -4.49 -11.13 8.05
N TRP A 204 -4.18 -10.33 7.01
CA TRP A 204 -3.51 -10.83 5.82
C TRP A 204 -2.09 -11.33 6.09
N ASN A 205 -1.28 -10.54 6.80
CA ASN A 205 0.09 -10.92 7.13
C ASN A 205 0.15 -12.18 8.00
N ILE A 206 -0.75 -12.32 8.98
CA ILE A 206 -0.83 -13.54 9.79
C ILE A 206 -1.16 -14.74 8.89
N GLY A 207 -2.15 -14.60 8.01
CA GLY A 207 -2.53 -15.66 7.07
C GLY A 207 -1.37 -16.09 6.18
N LEU A 208 -0.61 -15.14 5.63
CA LEU A 208 0.58 -15.42 4.83
C LEU A 208 1.66 -16.14 5.65
N MET A 209 1.96 -15.68 6.86
CA MET A 209 2.99 -16.29 7.71
C MET A 209 2.69 -17.76 8.06
N TYR A 210 1.42 -18.13 8.21
CA TYR A 210 1.03 -19.53 8.43
C TYR A 210 1.28 -20.43 7.22
N VAL A 211 1.30 -19.86 6.02
CA VAL A 211 1.30 -20.58 4.75
C VAL A 211 2.70 -20.64 4.11
N ILE A 212 3.65 -19.84 4.58
CA ILE A 212 5.04 -19.87 4.10
C ILE A 212 5.66 -21.25 4.36
N LYS A 213 6.21 -21.88 3.32
CA LYS A 213 6.96 -23.14 3.43
C LYS A 213 8.45 -22.91 3.61
N ASP A 214 9.05 -22.11 2.73
CA ASP A 214 10.49 -21.87 2.73
C ASP A 214 10.81 -20.38 2.69
N VAL A 215 11.29 -19.87 3.83
CA VAL A 215 11.75 -18.48 3.98
C VAL A 215 13.04 -18.22 3.21
N GLN A 216 13.93 -19.21 3.07
CA GLN A 216 15.20 -19.02 2.36
C GLN A 216 14.98 -18.97 0.85
N GLY A 217 14.17 -19.88 0.30
CA GLY A 217 13.73 -19.83 -1.09
C GLY A 217 13.00 -18.53 -1.44
N LEU A 218 12.18 -18.01 -0.51
CA LEU A 218 11.51 -16.72 -0.66
C LEU A 218 12.52 -15.57 -0.85
N ILE A 219 13.55 -15.51 0.00
CA ILE A 219 14.58 -14.46 -0.06
C ILE A 219 15.48 -14.62 -1.28
N ALA A 220 15.80 -15.86 -1.66
CA ALA A 220 16.70 -16.16 -2.77
C ALA A 220 16.05 -15.95 -4.14
N SER A 221 14.71 -16.03 -4.24
CA SER A 221 13.98 -15.95 -5.51
C SER A 221 14.18 -14.61 -6.25
N GLY A 222 14.44 -13.52 -5.52
CA GLY A 222 14.51 -12.16 -6.08
C GLY A 222 13.17 -11.64 -6.63
N ALA A 223 12.11 -12.45 -6.60
CA ALA A 223 10.75 -12.09 -6.99
C ALA A 223 10.05 -11.32 -5.86
N PRO A 224 8.98 -10.55 -6.15
CA PRO A 224 8.13 -9.96 -5.12
C PRO A 224 7.69 -11.05 -4.13
N PRO A 225 7.94 -10.87 -2.82
CA PRO A 225 7.74 -11.93 -1.83
C PRO A 225 6.33 -12.53 -1.86
N ILE A 226 5.32 -11.70 -2.10
CA ILE A 226 3.92 -12.16 -2.22
C ILE A 226 3.76 -13.24 -3.30
N MET A 227 4.35 -13.07 -4.48
CA MET A 227 4.09 -13.98 -5.59
C MET A 227 4.71 -15.36 -5.34
N GLU A 228 5.89 -15.38 -4.75
CA GLU A 228 6.58 -16.61 -4.38
C GLU A 228 5.87 -17.34 -3.23
N VAL A 229 5.34 -16.63 -2.23
CA VAL A 229 4.50 -17.24 -1.19
C VAL A 229 3.27 -17.90 -1.80
N TYR A 230 2.56 -17.23 -2.72
CA TYR A 230 1.39 -17.81 -3.37
C TYR A 230 1.76 -19.00 -4.26
N ASN A 231 2.93 -18.98 -4.91
CA ASN A 231 3.42 -20.11 -5.70
C ASN A 231 3.73 -21.33 -4.83
N GLN A 232 4.45 -21.14 -3.71
CA GLN A 232 4.72 -22.19 -2.73
C GLN A 232 3.44 -22.76 -2.07
N ALA A 233 2.44 -21.88 -1.90
CA ALA A 233 1.17 -22.18 -1.27
C ALA A 233 0.19 -22.91 -2.21
N LEU A 234 0.11 -22.53 -3.47
CA LEU A 234 -0.92 -23.04 -4.37
C LEU A 234 -0.39 -24.18 -5.25
N GLY A 235 0.92 -24.22 -5.51
CA GLY A 235 1.54 -25.20 -6.41
C GLY A 235 1.02 -25.13 -7.86
N SER A 236 0.32 -24.05 -8.23
CA SER A 236 -0.33 -23.87 -9.53
C SER A 236 -0.11 -22.46 -10.05
N LYS A 237 0.57 -22.35 -11.21
CA LYS A 237 0.86 -21.07 -11.87
C LYS A 237 -0.39 -20.26 -12.18
N THR A 238 -1.50 -20.93 -12.54
CA THR A 238 -2.79 -20.29 -12.83
C THR A 238 -3.41 -19.67 -11.58
N ALA A 239 -3.44 -20.42 -10.47
CA ALA A 239 -4.02 -19.92 -9.22
C ALA A 239 -3.18 -18.77 -8.65
N THR A 240 -1.86 -18.86 -8.74
CA THR A 240 -0.94 -17.77 -8.39
C THR A 240 -1.17 -16.53 -9.24
N THR A 241 -1.37 -16.68 -10.55
CA THR A 241 -1.63 -15.54 -11.45
C THR A 241 -2.92 -14.80 -11.10
N ILE A 242 -3.99 -15.53 -10.75
CA ILE A 242 -5.30 -14.94 -10.45
C ILE A 242 -5.29 -14.24 -9.08
N LEU A 243 -4.59 -14.80 -8.09
CA LEU A 243 -4.67 -14.33 -6.70
C LEU A 243 -3.53 -13.40 -6.28
N ALA A 244 -2.44 -13.33 -7.04
CA ALA A 244 -1.30 -12.44 -6.77
C ALA A 244 -1.41 -11.05 -7.45
N ILE A 245 -2.46 -10.82 -8.26
CA ILE A 245 -2.77 -9.55 -8.95
C ILE A 245 -4.00 -8.92 -8.28
#